data_AF-A0A3Q3AB75-F1
#
_entry.id   AF-A0A3Q3AB75-F1
#
_cell.length_a   1.000
_cell.length_b   1.000
_cell.length_c   1.000
_cell.angle_alpha   90.00
_cell.angle_beta   90.00
_cell.angle_gamma   90.00
#
_symmetry.space_group_name_H-M   'P 1'
#
loop_
_entity.id
_entity.type
_entity.pdbx_description
1 polymer ?
#
loop_
_entity_poly.entity_id
_entity_poly.type
_entity_poly.pdbx_seq_one_letter_code
_entity_poly.pdbx_strand_id
1 'polypeptide(L)'
;MASEQLLKTLENMSNDDFETFKWFLEKPVVEDCKPIPKCHLEDAKRTKIVTKMIESYGDNLAVKVAIEVLRKQRLNDVAEKLKKAYEGE
;
A
#
# COMPACT_ATOMS: atom_id res chain seq x y z
N MET A 1 -11.53 -3.79 7.46
CA MET A 1 -11.93 -2.54 6.79
C MET A 1 -10.74 -1.89 6.06
N ALA A 2 -9.53 -1.88 6.65
CA ALA A 2 -8.32 -1.39 5.96
C ALA A 2 -8.00 -2.10 4.63
N SER A 3 -8.31 -3.41 4.53
CA SER A 3 -8.14 -4.20 3.30
C SER A 3 -8.95 -3.65 2.13
N GLU A 4 -10.19 -3.25 2.36
CA GLU A 4 -11.06 -2.73 1.29
C GLU A 4 -10.62 -1.32 0.87
N GLN A 5 -10.23 -0.48 1.82
CA GLN A 5 -9.74 0.88 1.54
C GLN A 5 -8.45 0.87 0.73
N LEU A 6 -7.49 0.03 1.13
CA LEU A 6 -6.24 -0.18 0.39
C LEU A 6 -6.50 -0.73 -1.02
N LEU A 7 -7.39 -1.72 -1.14
CA LEU A 7 -7.73 -2.30 -2.44
C LEU A 7 -8.32 -1.26 -3.38
N LYS A 8 -9.34 -0.52 -2.95
CA LYS A 8 -9.93 0.57 -3.74
C LYS A 8 -8.89 1.59 -4.18
N THR A 9 -7.98 1.94 -3.28
CA THR A 9 -6.90 2.88 -3.56
C THR A 9 -5.99 2.35 -4.67
N LEU A 10 -5.57 1.09 -4.58
CA LEU A 10 -4.72 0.44 -5.58
C LEU A 10 -5.43 0.17 -6.91
N GLU A 11 -6.76 0.00 -6.90
CA GLU A 11 -7.58 -0.10 -8.11
C GLU A 11 -7.72 1.24 -8.83
N ASN A 12 -7.75 2.34 -8.09
CA ASN A 12 -7.77 3.69 -8.65
C ASN A 12 -6.40 4.11 -9.21
N MET A 13 -5.34 3.34 -8.98
CA MET A 13 -3.99 3.59 -9.49
C MET A 13 -3.74 2.86 -10.81
N SER A 14 -2.97 3.51 -11.70
CA SER A 14 -2.56 2.91 -12.97
C SER A 14 -1.62 1.72 -12.73
N ASN A 15 -1.48 0.83 -13.73
CA ASN A 15 -0.61 -0.33 -13.59
C ASN A 15 0.86 0.08 -13.32
N ASP A 16 1.31 1.17 -13.93
CA ASP A 16 2.65 1.74 -13.76
C ASP A 16 2.90 2.23 -12.32
N ASP A 17 1.94 2.96 -11.76
CA ASP A 17 1.94 3.38 -10.36
C ASP A 17 1.92 2.17 -9.42
N PHE A 18 1.16 1.13 -9.77
CA PHE A 18 1.09 -0.09 -8.98
C PHE A 18 2.39 -0.89 -8.99
N GLU A 19 3.08 -0.99 -10.12
CA GLU A 19 4.41 -1.61 -10.19
C GLU A 19 5.43 -0.84 -9.36
N THR A 20 5.42 0.49 -9.47
CA THR A 20 6.29 1.34 -8.66
C THR A 20 5.93 1.22 -7.17
N PHE A 21 4.65 1.04 -6.83
CA PHE A 21 4.19 0.86 -5.45
C PHE A 21 4.74 -0.45 -4.87
N LYS A 22 4.67 -1.54 -5.65
CA LYS A 22 5.29 -2.83 -5.28
C LYS A 22 6.79 -2.69 -5.05
N TRP A 23 7.49 -1.98 -5.93
CA TRP A 23 8.93 -1.72 -5.78
C TRP A 23 9.27 -0.95 -4.49
N PHE A 24 8.41 -0.02 -4.06
CA PHE A 24 8.58 0.65 -2.78
C PHE A 24 8.32 -0.27 -1.59
N LEU A 25 7.36 -1.20 -1.67
CA LEU A 25 7.09 -2.19 -0.61
C LEU A 25 8.23 -3.19 -0.40
N GLU A 26 9.05 -3.43 -1.42
CA GLU A 26 10.29 -4.20 -1.31
C GLU A 26 11.37 -3.47 -0.50
N LYS A 27 11.19 -2.17 -0.26
CA LYS A 27 12.12 -1.35 0.50
C LYS A 27 11.53 -1.03 1.88
N PRO A 28 12.39 -0.77 2.88
CA PRO A 28 11.92 -0.22 4.15
C PRO A 28 11.42 1.21 3.90
N VAL A 29 10.10 1.36 3.76
CA VAL A 29 9.46 2.67 3.58
C VAL A 29 9.31 3.38 4.92
N VAL A 30 8.99 2.61 5.96
CA VAL A 30 8.75 3.05 7.34
C VAL A 30 9.82 2.40 8.24
N GLU A 31 10.41 3.16 9.16
CA GLU A 31 11.54 2.75 10.03
C GLU A 31 11.27 1.55 10.97
N ASP A 32 10.06 0.99 10.98
CA ASP A 32 9.67 -0.16 11.81
C ASP A 32 9.06 -1.32 10.99
N CYS A 33 9.00 -1.20 9.66
CA CYS A 33 8.37 -2.18 8.80
C CYS A 33 9.39 -3.06 8.08
N LYS A 34 9.24 -4.39 8.21
CA LYS A 34 10.04 -5.36 7.44
C LYS A 34 9.60 -5.37 5.97
N PRO A 35 10.51 -5.12 5.01
CA PRO A 35 10.16 -5.15 3.59
C PRO A 35 9.57 -6.49 3.16
N ILE A 36 8.61 -6.46 2.25
CA ILE A 36 8.01 -7.69 1.71
C ILE A 36 8.91 -8.20 0.57
N PRO A 37 9.24 -9.50 0.53
CA PRO A 37 10.11 -10.03 -0.51
C PRO A 37 9.51 -9.86 -1.90
N LYS A 38 10.32 -9.48 -2.89
CA LYS A 38 9.96 -9.33 -4.30
C LYS A 38 9.16 -10.51 -4.85
N CYS A 39 9.58 -11.73 -4.50
CA CYS A 39 8.96 -12.98 -4.94
C CYS A 39 7.46 -13.03 -4.59
N HIS A 40 7.04 -12.39 -3.49
CA HIS A 40 5.63 -12.30 -3.10
C HIS A 40 4.88 -11.16 -3.79
N LEU A 41 5.56 -10.18 -4.36
CA LEU A 41 4.97 -8.98 -4.95
C LEU A 41 4.93 -9.04 -6.48
N GLU A 42 5.93 -9.65 -7.12
CA GLU A 42 6.15 -9.66 -8.58
C GLU A 42 4.92 -10.20 -9.34
N ASP A 43 4.39 -11.36 -8.92
CA ASP A 43 3.19 -12.00 -9.51
C ASP A 43 1.88 -11.68 -8.74
N ALA A 44 1.95 -10.90 -7.66
CA ALA A 44 0.78 -10.67 -6.83
C ALA A 44 -0.17 -9.62 -7.42
N LYS A 45 -1.44 -10.01 -7.49
CA LYS A 45 -2.57 -9.10 -7.79
C LYS A 45 -2.76 -8.09 -6.68
N ARG A 46 -3.40 -6.95 -6.99
CA ARG A 46 -3.75 -5.88 -6.04
C ARG A 46 -4.31 -6.41 -4.71
N THR A 47 -5.28 -7.32 -4.77
CA THR A 47 -5.86 -7.99 -3.59
C THR A 47 -4.83 -8.74 -2.77
N LYS A 48 -3.94 -9.52 -3.40
CA LYS A 48 -2.90 -10.25 -2.69
C LYS A 48 -1.87 -9.32 -2.04
N ILE A 49 -1.49 -8.23 -2.71
CA ILE A 49 -0.59 -7.22 -2.13
C ILE A 49 -1.21 -6.64 -0.86
N VAL A 50 -2.47 -6.23 -0.92
CA VAL A 50 -3.19 -5.66 0.23
C VAL A 50 -3.26 -6.64 1.39
N THR A 51 -3.71 -7.86 1.12
CA THR A 51 -3.78 -8.90 2.13
C THR A 51 -2.41 -9.13 2.74
N LYS A 52 -1.36 -9.20 1.92
CA LYS A 52 0.01 -9.42 2.42
C LYS A 52 0.52 -8.26 3.26
N MET A 53 0.19 -7.01 2.91
CA MET A 53 0.54 -5.86 3.72
C MET A 53 -0.13 -5.92 5.09
N ILE A 54 -1.42 -6.25 5.14
CA ILE A 54 -2.15 -6.36 6.41
C ILE A 54 -1.67 -7.55 7.23
N GLU A 55 -1.40 -8.70 6.61
CA GLU A 55 -0.83 -9.86 7.31
C GLU A 55 0.58 -9.59 7.85
N SER A 56 1.39 -8.82 7.11
CA SER A 56 2.80 -8.59 7.46
C SER A 56 3.00 -7.42 8.42
N TYR A 57 2.15 -6.39 8.34
CA TYR A 57 2.27 -5.15 9.11
C TYR A 57 1.10 -4.92 10.10
N GLY A 58 -0.05 -5.54 9.87
CA GLY A 58 -1.32 -5.21 10.54
C GLY A 58 -2.05 -4.05 9.87
N ASP A 59 -3.37 -3.97 10.05
CA ASP A 59 -4.25 -2.97 9.39
C ASP A 59 -3.71 -1.53 9.48
N ASN A 60 -3.31 -1.10 10.69
CA ASN A 60 -2.92 0.28 10.94
C ASN A 60 -1.58 0.65 10.28
N LEU A 61 -0.59 -0.25 10.33
CA LEU A 61 0.71 -0.02 9.69
C LEU A 61 0.63 -0.18 8.18
N ALA A 62 -0.15 -1.14 7.67
CA ALA A 62 -0.37 -1.32 6.24
C ALA A 62 -0.90 -0.05 5.58
N VAL A 63 -1.88 0.61 6.22
CA VAL A 63 -2.42 1.89 5.73
C VAL A 63 -1.36 3.00 5.77
N LYS A 64 -0.59 3.12 6.87
CA LYS A 64 0.48 4.13 6.98
C LYS A 64 1.56 3.93 5.91
N VAL A 65 2.04 2.70 5.73
CA VAL A 65 3.02 2.35 4.69
C VAL A 65 2.48 2.73 3.32
N ALA A 66 1.24 2.38 3.00
CA ALA A 66 0.64 2.72 1.72
C ALA A 66 0.57 4.24 1.51
N ILE A 67 0.12 5.02 2.50
CA ILE A 67 0.08 6.49 2.44
C ILE A 67 1.49 7.07 2.18
N GLU A 68 2.52 6.57 2.85
CA GLU A 68 3.90 7.02 2.64
C GLU A 68 4.42 6.68 1.25
N VAL A 69 4.17 5.47 0.75
CA VAL A 69 4.54 5.08 -0.62
C VAL A 69 3.85 6.00 -1.64
N LEU A 70 2.55 6.21 -1.48
CA LEU A 70 1.76 7.08 -2.35
C LEU A 70 2.32 8.51 -2.37
N ARG A 71 2.70 9.06 -1.22
CA ARG A 71 3.36 10.36 -1.12
C ARG A 71 4.71 10.37 -1.84
N LYS A 72 5.52 9.31 -1.71
CA LYS A 72 6.80 9.18 -2.43
C LYS A 72 6.63 9.10 -3.94
N GLN A 73 5.52 8.51 -4.41
CA GLN A 73 5.14 8.47 -5.83
C GLN A 73 4.55 9.79 -6.35
N ARG A 74 4.45 10.83 -5.50
CA ARG A 74 3.73 12.08 -5.78
C ARG A 74 2.22 11.90 -5.99
N LEU A 75 1.66 10.75 -5.61
CA LEU A 75 0.23 10.46 -5.64
C LEU A 75 -0.45 10.98 -4.37
N ASN A 76 -0.27 12.27 -4.09
CA ASN A 76 -0.77 12.90 -2.88
C ASN A 76 -2.30 12.88 -2.78
N ASP A 77 -3.00 13.01 -3.92
CA ASP A 77 -4.47 12.93 -3.97
C ASP A 77 -4.98 11.54 -3.55
N VAL A 78 -4.30 10.50 -4.03
CA VAL A 78 -4.59 9.10 -3.70
C VAL A 78 -4.27 8.82 -2.23
N ALA A 79 -3.15 9.35 -1.72
CA ALA A 79 -2.77 9.26 -0.32
C ALA A 79 -3.78 9.93 0.62
N GLU A 80 -4.26 11.13 0.27
CA GLU A 80 -5.28 11.89 1.00
C GLU A 80 -6.61 11.13 1.04
N LYS A 81 -7.04 10.55 -0.09
CA LYS A 81 -8.26 9.73 -0.17
C LYS A 81 -8.16 8.51 0.75
N LEU A 82 -7.04 7.79 0.70
CA LEU A 82 -6.81 6.64 1.58
C LEU A 82 -6.82 7.05 3.05
N LYS A 83 -6.14 8.16 3.39
CA LYS A 83 -6.10 8.69 4.76
C LYS A 83 -7.50 9.05 5.27
N LYS A 84 -8.28 9.81 4.50
CA LYS A 84 -9.65 10.19 4.85
C LYS A 84 -10.58 9.00 5.02
N ALA A 85 -10.42 7.99 4.17
CA ALA A 85 -11.24 6.80 4.23
C ALA A 85 -10.89 5.88 5.42
N TYR A 86 -9.70 6.05 6.01
CA TYR A 86 -9.28 5.34 7.22
C TYR A 86 -9.53 6.12 8.52
N GLU A 87 -9.41 7.45 8.53
CA GLU A 87 -9.73 8.29 9.70
C GLU A 87 -11.22 8.54 9.91
N GLY A 88 -12.04 8.27 8.89
CA GLY A 88 -13.50 8.43 8.94
C GLY A 88 -14.24 7.25 9.59
N GLU A 89 -13.52 6.31 10.19
CA GLU A 89 -14.00 5.04 10.76
C GLU A 89 -13.63 4.93 12.24
#